data_AF-A0A1B8DLX4-F1
#
_entry.id   AF-A0A1B8DLX4-F1
#
_cell.length_a   1.000
_cell.length_b   1.000
_cell.length_c   1.000
_cell.angle_alpha   90.00
_cell.angle_beta   90.00
_cell.angle_gamma   90.00
#
_symmetry.space_group_name_H-M   'P 1'
#
loop_
_entity.id
_entity.type
_entity.pdbx_description
1 polymer ?
#
loop_
_entity_poly.entity_id
_entity_poly.type
_entity_poly.pdbx_seq_one_letter_code
_entity_poly.pdbx_strand_id
1 'polypeptide(L)'
;MALALDLRYIITHVFLPPKLPQKDDSDINHDLALINEFTVALESFQALLTDQEHLRWSGLVVMLSNMLELRGPPGDLLSEKVEISLERIKTG
;
A
#
# COMPACT_ATOMS: atom_id res chain seq x y z
N MET A 1 -14.89 -16.05 -29.06
CA MET A 1 -13.43 -15.97 -28.86
C MET A 1 -12.94 -14.58 -28.41
N ALA A 2 -13.82 -13.61 -28.06
CA ALA A 2 -13.42 -12.25 -27.67
C ALA A 2 -12.93 -12.12 -26.20
N LEU A 3 -13.56 -12.83 -25.26
CA LEU A 3 -13.27 -12.73 -23.81
C LEU A 3 -11.81 -13.00 -23.41
N ALA A 4 -11.11 -13.91 -24.10
CA ALA A 4 -9.74 -14.27 -23.76
C ALA A 4 -8.71 -13.20 -24.17
N LEU A 5 -9.01 -12.42 -25.22
CA LEU A 5 -8.17 -11.33 -25.68
C LEU A 5 -8.28 -10.12 -24.74
N ASP A 6 -9.50 -9.81 -24.30
CA ASP A 6 -9.75 -8.72 -23.35
C ASP A 6 -9.10 -8.99 -21.99
N LEU A 7 -9.20 -10.22 -21.48
CA LEU A 7 -8.56 -10.60 -20.22
C LEU A 7 -7.03 -10.59 -20.32
N ARG A 8 -6.48 -11.09 -21.43
CA ARG A 8 -5.03 -11.05 -21.66
C ARG A 8 -4.52 -9.62 -21.76
N TYR A 9 -5.27 -8.73 -22.41
CA TYR A 9 -4.95 -7.31 -22.48
C TYR A 9 -4.93 -6.67 -21.08
N ILE A 10 -5.98 -6.89 -20.29
CA ILE A 10 -6.07 -6.38 -18.91
C ILE A 10 -4.90 -6.89 -18.06
N ILE A 11 -4.62 -8.19 -18.09
CA ILE A 11 -3.51 -8.77 -17.31
C ILE A 11 -2.17 -8.17 -17.76
N THR A 12 -1.91 -8.05 -19.06
CA THR A 12 -0.61 -7.61 -19.59
C THR A 12 -0.40 -6.11 -19.59
N HIS A 13 -1.44 -5.28 -19.49
CA HIS A 13 -1.31 -3.83 -19.58
C HIS A 13 -1.71 -3.12 -18.29
N VAL A 14 -2.55 -3.74 -17.45
CA VAL A 14 -3.01 -3.17 -16.18
C VAL A 14 -2.23 -3.77 -15.00
N PHE A 15 -2.04 -5.09 -14.98
CA PHE A 15 -1.43 -5.78 -13.84
C PHE A 15 0.04 -6.18 -14.05
N LEU A 16 0.43 -6.48 -15.29
CA LEU A 16 1.79 -6.88 -15.68
C LEU A 16 2.30 -6.02 -16.86
N PRO A 17 2.24 -4.68 -16.79
CA PRO A 17 2.70 -3.84 -17.88
C PRO A 17 4.13 -4.24 -18.26
N PRO A 18 4.45 -4.32 -19.56
CA PRO A 18 5.79 -4.68 -20.01
C PRO A 18 6.78 -3.75 -19.34
N LYS A 19 7.74 -4.33 -18.61
CA LYS A 19 8.81 -3.62 -17.92
C LYS A 19 9.66 -2.88 -18.96
N LEU A 20 9.21 -1.68 -19.35
CA LEU A 20 10.09 -0.63 -19.82
C LEU A 20 11.18 -0.45 -18.76
N PRO A 21 12.41 -0.02 -19.10
CA PRO A 21 13.31 0.47 -18.07
C PRO A 21 12.56 1.60 -17.37
N GLN A 22 12.03 1.32 -16.18
CA GLN A 22 11.45 2.34 -15.34
C GLN A 22 12.61 3.30 -15.13
N LYS A 23 12.46 4.53 -15.63
CA LYS A 23 13.29 5.63 -15.12
C LYS A 23 13.23 5.54 -13.60
N ASP A 24 14.31 5.94 -12.94
CA ASP A 24 14.38 5.98 -11.49
C ASP A 24 13.06 6.50 -10.91
N ASP A 25 12.27 5.55 -10.39
CA ASP A 25 10.92 5.77 -9.85
C ASP A 25 10.97 5.76 -8.33
N SER A 26 12.17 5.82 -7.74
CA SER A 26 12.39 5.93 -6.30
C SER A 26 12.12 7.33 -5.74
N ASP A 27 11.31 8.15 -6.43
CA ASP A 27 10.92 9.45 -5.91
C ASP A 27 10.03 9.24 -4.69
N ILE A 28 10.56 9.61 -3.53
CA ILE A 28 9.88 9.57 -2.23
C ILE A 28 8.51 10.26 -2.25
N ASN A 29 8.32 11.28 -3.09
CA ASN A 29 7.04 11.97 -3.19
C ASN A 29 5.98 11.11 -3.89
N HIS A 30 6.38 10.27 -4.85
CA HIS A 30 5.48 9.33 -5.49
C HIS A 30 5.08 8.19 -4.54
N ASP A 31 6.03 7.68 -3.77
CA ASP A 31 5.75 6.71 -2.69
C ASP A 31 4.76 7.27 -1.67
N LEU A 32 4.98 8.51 -1.21
CA LEU A 32 4.12 9.16 -0.23
C LEU A 32 2.70 9.36 -0.79
N ALA A 33 2.60 9.84 -2.04
CA ALA A 33 1.33 9.99 -2.73
C ALA A 33 0.59 8.66 -2.85
N LEU A 34 1.30 7.58 -3.21
CA LEU A 34 0.72 6.24 -3.33
C LEU A 34 0.20 5.71 -1.99
N ILE A 35 0.97 5.87 -0.90
CA ILE A 35 0.54 5.42 0.44
C ILE A 35 -0.69 6.20 0.90
N ASN A 36 -0.74 7.51 0.68
CA ASN A 36 -1.89 8.34 1.02
C ASN A 36 -3.15 7.96 0.22
N GLU A 37 -3.04 7.84 -1.10
CA GLU A 37 -4.17 7.45 -1.96
C GLU A 37 -4.67 6.05 -1.60
N PHE A 38 -3.77 5.12 -1.34
CA PHE A 38 -4.15 3.76 -0.94
C PHE A 38 -4.81 3.72 0.43
N THR A 39 -4.40 4.58 1.37
CA THR A 39 -5.02 4.71 2.68
C THR A 39 -6.47 5.20 2.55
N VAL A 40 -6.70 6.26 1.77
CA VAL A 40 -8.04 6.81 1.50
C VAL A 40 -8.94 5.77 0.81
N ALA A 41 -8.41 5.05 -0.17
CA ALA A 41 -9.14 4.00 -0.86
C ALA A 41 -9.49 2.83 0.07
N LEU A 42 -8.58 2.44 0.95
CA LEU A 42 -8.78 1.36 1.92
C LEU A 42 -9.83 1.73 2.96
N GLU A 43 -9.81 2.95 3.49
CA GLU A 43 -10.84 3.47 4.41
C GLU A 43 -12.22 3.49 3.75
N SER A 44 -12.27 3.96 2.50
CA SER A 44 -13.51 3.98 1.70
C SER A 44 -14.04 2.58 1.44
N PHE A 45 -13.16 1.62 1.18
CA PHE A 45 -13.53 0.22 0.99
C PHE A 45 -14.02 -0.41 2.28
N GLN A 46 -13.33 -0.15 3.40
CA GLN A 46 -13.71 -0.65 4.72
C GLN A 46 -15.12 -0.21 5.10
N ALA A 47 -15.51 1.04 4.84
CA ALA A 47 -16.87 1.53 5.12
C ALA A 47 -18.00 0.73 4.44
N LEU A 48 -17.69 -0.12 3.46
CA LEU A 48 -18.63 -1.00 2.76
C LEU A 48 -18.64 -2.44 3.28
N LEU A 49 -17.74 -2.79 4.20
CA LEU A 49 -17.55 -4.15 4.70
C LEU A 49 -18.40 -4.45 5.94
N THR A 50 -18.63 -5.74 6.16
CA THR A 50 -19.20 -6.21 7.43
C THR A 50 -18.17 -6.13 8.55
N ASP A 51 -18.62 -6.08 9.82
CA ASP A 51 -17.74 -6.02 11.00
C ASP A 51 -16.69 -7.15 11.02
N GLN A 52 -17.09 -8.35 10.58
CA GLN A 52 -16.21 -9.52 10.52
C GLN A 52 -15.11 -9.36 9.46
N GLU A 53 -15.42 -8.72 8.34
CA GLU A 53 -14.44 -8.45 7.28
C GLU A 53 -13.55 -7.26 7.64
N HIS A 54 -14.08 -6.25 8.33
CA HIS A 54 -13.36 -5.07 8.80
C HIS A 54 -12.10 -5.44 9.59
N LEU A 55 -12.20 -6.42 10.49
CA LEU A 55 -11.09 -6.98 11.27
C LEU A 55 -9.93 -7.51 10.43
N ARG A 56 -10.22 -8.01 9.22
CA ARG A 56 -9.19 -8.51 8.29
C ARG A 56 -8.41 -7.37 7.65
N TRP A 57 -9.03 -6.21 7.49
CA TRP A 57 -8.44 -5.07 6.78
C TRP A 57 -7.88 -4.01 7.73
N SER A 58 -8.26 -4.01 9.01
CA SER A 58 -7.77 -3.04 10.02
C SER A 58 -6.25 -3.10 10.18
N GLY A 59 -5.66 -4.29 10.10
CA GLY A 59 -4.20 -4.47 10.14
C GLY A 59 -3.47 -3.78 8.99
N LEU A 60 -4.10 -3.68 7.81
CA LEU A 60 -3.52 -3.00 6.65
C LEU A 60 -3.52 -1.47 6.84
N VAL A 61 -4.56 -0.91 7.44
CA VAL A 61 -4.59 0.52 7.79
C VAL A 61 -3.47 0.85 8.78
N VAL A 62 -3.32 0.05 9.84
CA VAL A 62 -2.25 0.23 10.82
C VAL A 62 -0.86 0.14 10.17
N MET A 63 -0.67 -0.83 9.27
CA MET A 63 0.58 -0.97 8.52
C MET A 63 0.91 0.27 7.69
N LEU A 64 -0.06 0.81 6.94
CA LEU A 64 0.14 2.00 6.09
C LEU A 64 0.43 3.25 6.92
N SER A 65 -0.29 3.44 8.03
CA SER A 65 -0.01 4.55 8.97
C SER A 65 1.40 4.46 9.54
N ASN A 66 1.84 3.25 9.95
CA ASN A 66 3.20 3.05 10.41
C ASN A 66 4.22 3.35 9.29
N MET A 67 3.95 2.96 8.03
CA MET A 67 4.86 3.29 6.91
C MET A 67 5.02 4.80 6.68
N LEU A 68 4.01 5.61 7.00
CA LEU A 68 4.11 7.08 6.98
C LEU A 68 4.87 7.62 8.19
N GLU A 69 4.55 7.13 9.39
CA GLU A 69 5.14 7.62 10.65
C GLU A 69 6.63 7.29 10.79
N LEU A 70 7.02 6.12 10.28
CA LEU A 70 8.38 5.58 10.37
C LEU A 70 9.34 6.15 9.32
N ARG A 71 8.84 6.81 8.28
CA ARG A 71 9.68 7.31 7.19
C ARG A 71 10.44 8.57 7.61
N GLY A 72 11.75 8.57 7.41
CA GLY A 72 12.64 9.72 7.54
C GLY A 72 13.06 10.28 6.17
N PRO A 73 13.63 11.49 6.08
CA PRO A 73 14.31 11.94 4.86
C PRO A 73 15.58 11.09 4.69
N PRO A 74 15.89 10.41 3.55
CA PRO A 74 15.35 10.47 2.18
C PRO A 74 14.54 9.21 1.77
N GLY A 75 13.86 8.56 2.71
CA GLY A 75 13.13 7.30 2.49
C GLY A 75 13.52 6.18 3.46
N ASP A 76 14.54 6.42 4.28
CA ASP A 76 14.98 5.49 5.31
C ASP A 76 13.95 5.37 6.44
N LEU A 77 13.93 4.20 7.09
CA LEU A 77 13.14 4.00 8.30
C LEU A 77 13.88 4.61 9.49
N LEU A 78 13.19 5.43 10.28
CA LEU A 78 13.69 6.00 11.51
C LEU A 78 13.77 4.89 12.58
N SER A 79 14.97 4.32 12.79
CA SER A 79 15.19 3.18 13.69
C SER A 79 14.54 3.34 15.08
N GLU A 80 14.61 4.53 15.67
CA GLU A 80 13.97 4.83 16.97
C GLU A 80 12.43 4.68 16.91
N LYS A 81 11.80 5.10 15.81
CA LYS A 81 10.36 4.96 15.65
C LYS A 81 9.95 3.53 15.32
N VAL A 82 10.81 2.79 14.60
CA VAL A 82 10.57 1.38 14.23
C VAL A 82 10.47 0.52 15.49
N GLU A 83 11.37 0.72 16.44
CA GLU A 83 11.36 -0.01 17.71
C GLU A 83 10.07 0.24 18.50
N ILE A 84 9.62 1.50 18.59
CA ILE A 84 8.35 1.87 19.23
C ILE A 84 7.14 1.21 18.53
N SER A 85 7.14 1.16 17.20
CA SER A 85 6.03 0.57 16.44
C SER A 85 5.96 -0.95 16.61
N LEU A 86 7.09 -1.64 16.72
CA LEU A 86 7.14 -3.08 16.97
C LEU A 86 6.61 -3.44 18.36
N GLU A 87 6.90 -2.64 19.37
CA GLU A 87 6.38 -2.86 20.72
C GLU A 87 4.86 -2.66 20.81
N ARG A 88 4.30 -1.71 20.05
CA ARG A 88 2.84 -1.54 19.91
C ARG A 88 2.15 -2.75 19.27
N ILE A 89 2.79 -3.38 18.27
CA ILE A 89 2.23 -4.57 17.60
C ILE A 89 2.27 -5.81 18.50
N LYS A 90 3.24 -5.92 19.41
CA LYS A 90 3.31 -7.05 20.36
C LYS A 90 2.25 -7.00 21.46
N THR A 91 1.65 -5.83 21.68
CA THR A 91 0.76 -5.56 22.83
C THR A 91 -0.71 -5.39 22.46
N GLY A 92 -1.05 -5.36 21.17
CA GLY A 92 -2.43 -5.34 20.66
C GLY A 92 -2.84 -6.67 20.06
#